data_AF-A0A524KW76-F1
#
_entry.id   AF-A0A524KW76-F1
#
_cell.length_a   1.000
_cell.length_b   1.000
_cell.length_c   1.000
_cell.angle_alpha   90.00
_cell.angle_beta   90.00
_cell.angle_gamma   90.00
#
_symmetry.space_group_name_H-M   'P 1'
#
loop_
_entity.id
_entity.type
_entity.pdbx_description
1 polymer ?
#
loop_
_entity_poly.entity_id
_entity_poly.type
_entity_poly.pdbx_seq_one_letter_code
_entity_poly.pdbx_strand_id
1 'polypeptide(L)'
;IQEESCGKCTPCREGTRIMLNILERICQGKGKMEDLDTLEELSRQIKQTSLCALGQTAPNPIEATLRYFREEYVEHIRDKKCRAGVCAELVYSPCSNECPASVNVPGYLAYTKEGNFQKALEIHLKNNPFPAVCGRVCPHQCEAKCRRNDLDSAVSIRSVKRFMADSIDDYLKCFPEKQNSNGMKVAVIGSGPSGLSNAYFLTILGYEVTVFESEAKAGGMLTYAIPSYRLPKNIVEKEIQALSLYGVKIETNIKIGKDITIDELRKQGFKAFYAAVGAGDSMMPPIEGVDGNNRVMSGLDFLYKINNNENISIGQEVVVIGGGNTAIDAARTAKRMGADVTIVYRRTREEMPAEIEEIKEAENEGIKIQLLQNIKSVKSNSNNKLVVEFVNMRLGEFDKSGRRRPVEIETSSFVKEVSLLILAIGQKPSLDGLFDKELVTLNRDSTICCASHKGETMSEDIFAGGDVVTGPSTVVGAIGQAQGAAEAIDKYLSGGQEEYPWNIMDPIEVEFDPEEEPVKYERAKNILIPAEERNSFAEVERTWNSVTACKESERCLRCEFKKKEEGL
;
A
#
# COMPACT_ATOMS: atom_id res chain seq x y z
N ILE A 1 24.79 -1.39 29.11
CA ILE A 1 24.88 -0.33 30.16
C ILE A 1 24.63 -0.91 31.55
N GLN A 2 23.52 -1.63 31.79
CA GLN A 2 23.28 -2.27 33.09
C GLN A 2 24.44 -3.18 33.51
N GLU A 3 24.88 -4.04 32.60
CA GLU A 3 26.00 -4.98 32.83
C GLU A 3 27.36 -4.28 33.03
N GLU A 4 27.49 -3.04 32.53
CA GLU A 4 28.73 -2.26 32.54
C GLU A 4 28.77 -1.22 33.67
N SER A 5 27.68 -1.07 34.42
CA SER A 5 27.59 -0.07 35.48
C SER A 5 28.34 -0.53 36.72
N CYS A 6 29.27 0.30 37.22
CA CYS A 6 29.95 0.02 38.49
C CYS A 6 29.08 0.24 39.74
N GLY A 7 27.84 0.72 39.57
CA GLY A 7 26.85 0.86 40.64
C GLY A 7 27.10 1.98 41.68
N LYS A 8 28.14 2.79 41.50
CA LYS A 8 28.59 3.77 42.52
C LYS A 8 27.70 5.00 42.70
N CYS A 9 27.02 5.47 41.65
CA CYS A 9 26.12 6.62 41.75
C CYS A 9 24.67 6.18 41.52
N THR A 10 23.77 6.64 42.40
CA THR A 10 22.34 6.32 42.35
C THR A 10 21.68 6.71 41.02
N PRO A 11 21.94 7.89 40.42
CA PRO A 11 21.34 8.26 39.15
C PRO A 11 21.63 7.25 38.04
N CYS A 12 22.89 6.86 37.87
CA CYS A 12 23.25 5.82 36.90
C CYS A 12 22.66 4.47 37.29
N ARG A 13 22.88 3.98 38.52
CA ARG A 13 22.46 2.61 38.93
C ARG A 13 20.94 2.41 38.89
N GLU A 14 20.20 3.31 39.52
CA GLU A 14 18.75 3.19 39.66
C GLU A 14 18.02 3.76 38.44
N GLY A 15 18.45 4.94 37.97
CA GLY A 15 17.79 5.63 36.87
C GLY A 15 17.80 4.80 35.59
N THR A 16 18.97 4.26 35.20
CA THR A 16 19.05 3.43 33.98
C THR A 16 18.27 2.11 34.12
N ARG A 17 18.06 1.60 35.35
CA ARG A 17 17.26 0.40 35.61
C ARG A 17 15.78 0.69 35.44
N ILE A 18 15.32 1.83 35.97
CA ILE A 18 13.94 2.30 35.77
C ILE A 18 13.66 2.53 34.28
N MET A 19 14.60 3.15 33.55
CA MET A 19 14.47 3.34 32.10
C MET A 19 14.31 2.00 31.36
N LEU A 20 15.14 1.01 31.67
CA LEU A 20 15.04 -0.32 31.08
C LEU A 20 13.68 -0.95 31.36
N ASN A 21 13.21 -0.92 32.60
CA ASN A 21 11.90 -1.47 32.98
C ASN A 21 10.74 -0.77 32.23
N ILE A 22 10.83 0.55 32.02
CA ILE A 22 9.84 1.28 31.22
C ILE A 22 9.86 0.79 29.77
N LEU A 23 11.04 0.71 29.14
CA LEU A 23 11.17 0.23 27.77
C LEU A 23 10.67 -1.21 27.61
N GLU A 24 11.00 -2.10 28.54
CA GLU A 24 10.50 -3.48 28.55
C GLU A 24 8.97 -3.52 28.66
N ARG A 25 8.37 -2.70 29.53
CA ARG A 25 6.90 -2.59 29.59
C ARG A 25 6.31 -2.11 28.28
N ILE A 26 6.90 -1.11 27.62
CA ILE A 26 6.45 -0.63 26.30
C ILE A 26 6.53 -1.76 25.27
N CYS A 27 7.66 -2.48 25.21
CA CYS A 27 7.85 -3.63 24.32
C CYS A 27 6.91 -4.81 24.60
N GLN A 28 6.35 -4.90 25.82
CA GLN A 28 5.35 -5.90 26.22
C GLN A 28 3.91 -5.39 26.06
N GLY A 29 3.70 -4.20 25.48
CA GLY A 29 2.37 -3.59 25.35
C GLY A 29 1.77 -3.07 26.66
N LYS A 30 2.55 -3.02 27.75
CA LYS A 30 2.16 -2.52 29.08
C LYS A 30 2.64 -1.07 29.32
N GLY A 31 3.10 -0.40 28.27
CA GLY A 31 3.49 1.00 28.32
C GLY A 31 2.29 1.93 28.47
N LYS A 32 2.52 3.11 29.03
CA LYS A 32 1.55 4.20 29.19
C LYS A 32 2.11 5.49 28.59
N MET A 33 1.25 6.44 28.22
CA MET A 33 1.72 7.69 27.60
C MET A 33 2.64 8.50 28.53
N GLU A 34 2.40 8.45 29.83
CA GLU A 34 3.21 9.12 30.87
C GLU A 34 4.63 8.53 30.99
N ASP A 35 4.84 7.32 30.47
CA ASP A 35 6.16 6.69 30.45
C ASP A 35 7.13 7.46 29.56
N LEU A 36 6.65 8.13 28.52
CA LEU A 36 7.50 8.92 27.62
C LEU A 36 8.08 10.15 28.33
N ASP A 37 7.22 10.87 29.05
CA ASP A 37 7.64 12.05 29.83
C ASP A 37 8.59 11.63 30.95
N THR A 38 8.34 10.47 31.56
CA THR A 38 9.22 9.87 32.57
C THR A 38 10.59 9.53 32.00
N LEU A 39 10.67 8.95 30.78
CA LEU A 39 11.94 8.65 30.12
C LEU A 39 12.73 9.91 29.79
N GLU A 40 12.08 10.98 29.34
CA GLU A 40 12.74 12.27 29.06
C GLU A 40 13.33 12.89 30.32
N GLU A 41 12.57 12.92 31.41
CA GLU A 41 13.02 13.49 32.67
C GLU A 41 14.16 12.66 33.30
N LEU A 42 14.03 11.33 33.31
CA LEU A 42 15.12 10.44 33.73
C LEU A 42 16.37 10.63 32.89
N SER A 43 16.24 10.79 31.57
CA SER A 43 17.38 11.03 30.69
C SER A 43 18.15 12.29 31.08
N ARG A 44 17.44 13.39 31.34
CA ARG A 44 18.02 14.66 31.77
C ARG A 44 18.72 14.53 33.12
N GLN A 45 18.06 13.92 34.11
CA GLN A 45 18.59 13.77 35.46
C GLN A 45 19.86 12.91 35.48
N ILE A 46 19.84 11.75 34.82
CA ILE A 46 20.99 10.82 34.78
C ILE A 46 22.20 11.51 34.14
N LYS A 47 21.99 12.26 33.05
CA LYS A 47 23.05 12.97 32.32
C LYS A 47 23.72 14.08 33.14
N GLN A 48 22.94 14.80 33.94
CA GLN A 48 23.46 15.91 34.75
C GLN A 48 24.09 15.45 36.06
N THR A 49 23.62 14.34 36.65
CA THR A 49 23.95 13.97 38.03
C THR A 49 24.82 12.71 38.16
N SER A 50 25.08 12.00 37.06
CA SER A 50 26.00 10.85 37.08
C SER A 50 27.46 11.30 37.22
N LEU A 51 28.23 10.54 38.00
CA LEU A 51 29.62 10.88 38.35
C LEU A 51 30.64 10.66 37.23
N CYS A 52 30.33 9.78 36.26
CA CYS A 52 31.27 9.41 35.21
C CYS A 52 30.63 9.52 33.83
N ALA A 53 31.48 9.60 32.80
CA ALA A 53 31.04 9.75 31.41
C ALA A 53 30.08 8.62 30.97
N LEU A 54 30.32 7.37 31.38
CA LEU A 54 29.42 6.24 31.05
C LEU A 54 28.01 6.46 31.57
N GLY A 55 27.87 6.91 32.82
CA GLY A 55 26.55 7.22 33.39
C GLY A 55 25.92 8.43 32.72
N GLN A 56 26.71 9.46 32.39
CA GLN A 56 26.20 10.67 31.73
C GLN A 56 25.72 10.40 30.30
N THR A 57 26.34 9.46 29.58
CA THR A 57 25.98 9.11 28.20
C THR A 57 25.00 7.95 28.09
N ALA A 58 24.74 7.22 29.18
CA ALA A 58 23.82 6.09 29.22
C ALA A 58 22.41 6.38 28.63
N PRO A 59 21.79 7.57 28.86
CA PRO A 59 20.48 7.87 28.31
C PRO A 59 20.48 8.27 26.82
N ASN A 60 21.64 8.54 26.21
CA ASN A 60 21.71 9.09 24.86
C ASN A 60 20.93 8.28 23.80
N PRO A 61 20.94 6.92 23.80
CA PRO A 61 20.13 6.17 22.86
C PRO A 61 18.64 6.47 22.98
N ILE A 62 18.13 6.60 24.21
CA ILE A 62 16.71 6.85 24.50
C ILE A 62 16.33 8.29 24.13
N GLU A 63 17.19 9.26 24.44
CA GLU A 63 16.99 10.66 24.04
C GLU A 63 16.94 10.78 22.51
N ALA A 64 17.85 10.10 21.80
CA ALA A 64 17.87 10.09 20.35
C ALA A 64 16.60 9.43 19.77
N THR A 65 16.20 8.26 20.29
CA THR A 65 15.03 7.56 19.78
C THR A 65 13.72 8.29 20.09
N LEU A 66 13.56 8.87 21.28
CA LEU A 66 12.41 9.73 21.59
C LEU A 66 12.35 10.98 20.71
N ARG A 67 13.50 11.55 20.35
CA ARG A 67 13.53 12.75 19.50
C ARG A 67 13.16 12.46 18.04
N TYR A 68 13.68 11.37 17.47
CA TYR A 68 13.55 11.08 16.04
C TYR A 68 12.45 10.06 15.72
N PHE A 69 12.04 9.25 16.69
CA PHE A 69 11.14 8.11 16.51
C PHE A 69 10.05 8.07 17.60
N ARG A 70 9.63 9.23 18.15
CA ARG A 70 8.57 9.29 19.18
C ARG A 70 7.31 8.54 18.76
N GLU A 71 6.93 8.67 17.49
CA GLU A 71 5.74 8.02 16.95
C GLU A 71 5.79 6.48 17.08
N GLU A 72 6.97 5.86 17.00
CA GLU A 72 7.09 4.41 17.20
C GLU A 72 6.77 4.02 18.65
N TYR A 73 7.17 4.85 19.62
CA TYR A 73 6.77 4.63 21.01
C TYR A 73 5.26 4.77 21.21
N VAL A 74 4.67 5.79 20.57
CA VAL A 74 3.22 6.02 20.62
C VAL A 74 2.47 4.84 20.00
N GLU A 75 2.94 4.29 18.87
CA GLU A 75 2.39 3.10 18.22
C GLU A 75 2.43 1.87 19.16
N HIS A 76 3.54 1.63 19.87
CA HIS A 76 3.63 0.53 20.84
C HIS A 76 2.68 0.70 22.03
N ILE A 77 2.51 1.95 22.49
CA ILE A 77 1.69 2.25 23.68
C ILE A 77 0.20 2.23 23.34
N ARG A 78 -0.20 2.90 22.25
CA ARG A 78 -1.61 3.10 21.87
C ARG A 78 -2.13 1.98 20.99
N ASP A 79 -1.45 1.74 19.88
CA ASP A 79 -1.90 0.82 18.84
C ASP A 79 -1.47 -0.63 19.14
N LYS A 80 -0.69 -0.84 20.21
CA LYS A 80 -0.13 -2.15 20.63
C LYS A 80 0.55 -2.89 19.48
N LYS A 81 1.21 -2.12 18.61
CA LYS A 81 1.83 -2.63 17.38
C LYS A 81 3.32 -2.33 17.38
N CYS A 82 4.10 -3.30 16.92
CA CYS A 82 5.53 -3.13 16.66
C CYS A 82 5.77 -3.27 15.16
N ARG A 83 5.84 -2.14 14.44
CA ARG A 83 6.06 -2.17 12.99
C ARG A 83 7.35 -2.88 12.57
N ALA A 84 8.40 -2.80 13.40
CA ALA A 84 9.65 -3.50 13.16
C ALA A 84 9.54 -5.03 13.36
N GLY A 85 8.48 -5.50 14.02
CA GLY A 85 8.25 -6.92 14.27
C GLY A 85 9.20 -7.55 15.29
N VAL A 86 9.94 -6.74 16.07
CA VAL A 86 10.97 -7.21 17.01
C VAL A 86 10.37 -7.57 18.37
N CYS A 87 9.34 -6.84 18.81
CA CYS A 87 8.67 -7.07 20.10
C CYS A 87 7.65 -8.21 19.98
N ALA A 88 8.04 -9.43 20.34
CA ALA A 88 7.22 -10.65 20.17
C ALA A 88 5.81 -10.55 20.80
N GLU A 89 5.65 -9.81 21.91
CA GLU A 89 4.34 -9.65 22.55
C GLU A 89 3.37 -8.77 21.75
N LEU A 90 3.90 -7.85 20.94
CA LEU A 90 3.11 -6.93 20.11
C LEU A 90 2.90 -7.43 18.67
N VAL A 91 3.42 -8.62 18.36
CA VAL A 91 3.30 -9.22 17.04
C VAL A 91 2.35 -10.40 17.14
N TYR A 92 1.15 -10.22 16.60
CA TYR A 92 0.18 -11.32 16.50
C TYR A 92 0.72 -12.44 15.61
N SER A 93 1.12 -12.11 14.38
CA SER A 93 1.89 -13.00 13.50
C SER A 93 2.71 -12.16 12.52
N PRO A 94 3.89 -12.62 12.06
CA PRO A 94 4.74 -11.85 11.17
C PRO A 94 4.05 -11.42 9.88
N CYS A 95 3.25 -12.31 9.28
CA CYS A 95 2.50 -12.03 8.06
C CYS A 95 1.40 -10.98 8.24
N SER A 96 0.70 -10.98 9.38
CA SER A 96 -0.34 -9.97 9.69
C SER A 96 0.29 -8.63 10.06
N ASN A 97 1.42 -8.65 10.78
CA ASN A 97 2.15 -7.43 11.17
C ASN A 97 2.74 -6.68 9.98
N GLU A 98 3.28 -7.41 9.00
CA GLU A 98 3.84 -6.85 7.77
C GLU A 98 2.75 -6.39 6.80
N CYS A 99 1.53 -6.90 6.90
CA CYS A 99 0.42 -6.46 6.06
C CYS A 99 0.04 -5.01 6.41
N PRO A 100 0.06 -4.05 5.45
CA PRO A 100 -0.30 -2.67 5.76
C PRO A 100 -1.75 -2.50 6.25
N ALA A 101 -2.65 -3.36 5.78
CA ALA A 101 -4.04 -3.42 6.24
C ALA A 101 -4.24 -4.29 7.49
N SER A 102 -3.17 -4.85 8.06
CA SER A 102 -3.20 -5.70 9.27
C SER A 102 -4.22 -6.85 9.21
N VAL A 103 -4.41 -7.46 8.04
CA VAL A 103 -5.36 -8.57 7.84
C VAL A 103 -4.92 -9.78 8.67
N ASN A 104 -5.88 -10.46 9.31
CA ASN A 104 -5.65 -11.71 10.05
C ASN A 104 -5.33 -12.87 9.09
N VAL A 105 -4.06 -12.96 8.68
CA VAL A 105 -3.59 -13.97 7.72
C VAL A 105 -3.74 -15.40 8.26
N PRO A 106 -3.28 -15.74 9.48
CA PRO A 106 -3.44 -17.09 9.98
C PRO A 106 -4.90 -17.53 10.11
N GLY A 107 -5.80 -16.62 10.48
CA GLY A 107 -7.22 -16.92 10.62
C GLY A 107 -7.84 -17.39 9.32
N TYR A 108 -7.77 -16.59 8.25
CA TYR A 108 -8.39 -17.00 6.99
C TYR A 108 -7.71 -18.22 6.35
N LEU A 109 -6.40 -18.43 6.58
CA LEU A 109 -5.71 -19.64 6.15
C LEU A 109 -6.23 -20.87 6.90
N ALA A 110 -6.39 -20.78 8.22
CA ALA A 110 -6.90 -21.90 9.03
C ALA A 110 -8.31 -22.31 8.62
N TYR A 111 -9.22 -21.36 8.39
CA TYR A 111 -10.57 -21.69 7.89
C TYR A 111 -10.58 -22.16 6.43
N THR A 112 -9.65 -21.67 5.60
CA THR A 112 -9.50 -22.19 4.22
C THR A 112 -9.02 -23.63 4.22
N LYS A 113 -8.11 -24.02 5.14
CA LYS A 113 -7.68 -25.43 5.33
C LYS A 113 -8.90 -26.34 5.55
N GLU A 114 -9.82 -25.95 6.43
CA GLU A 114 -11.02 -26.72 6.77
C GLU A 114 -12.15 -26.65 5.70
N GLY A 115 -11.93 -25.91 4.60
CA GLY A 115 -12.95 -25.73 3.56
C GLY A 115 -14.05 -24.71 3.93
N ASN A 116 -13.92 -23.99 5.04
CA ASN A 116 -14.87 -22.96 5.45
C ASN A 116 -14.51 -21.59 4.85
N PHE A 117 -14.73 -21.45 3.54
CA PHE A 117 -14.34 -20.26 2.78
C PHE A 117 -15.14 -19.01 3.18
N GLN A 118 -16.39 -19.17 3.62
CA GLN A 118 -17.21 -18.06 4.08
C GLN A 118 -16.61 -17.45 5.35
N LYS A 119 -16.27 -18.27 6.36
CA LYS A 119 -15.64 -17.77 7.59
C LYS A 119 -14.26 -17.17 7.34
N ALA A 120 -13.50 -17.77 6.42
CA ALA A 120 -12.22 -17.21 5.99
C ALA A 120 -12.39 -15.80 5.40
N LEU A 121 -13.40 -15.60 4.56
CA LEU A 121 -13.71 -14.31 3.97
C LEU A 121 -14.21 -13.30 5.00
N GLU A 122 -15.09 -13.70 5.94
CA GLU A 122 -15.54 -12.87 7.07
C GLU A 122 -14.35 -12.29 7.84
N ILE A 123 -13.38 -13.13 8.19
CA ILE A 123 -12.16 -12.73 8.90
C ILE A 123 -11.34 -11.74 8.09
N HIS A 124 -11.20 -11.97 6.78
CA HIS A 124 -10.44 -11.06 5.92
C HIS A 124 -11.13 -9.69 5.78
N LEU A 125 -12.45 -9.67 5.58
CA LEU A 125 -13.22 -8.46 5.30
C LEU A 125 -13.24 -7.48 6.47
N LYS A 126 -12.97 -7.91 7.71
CA LYS A 126 -12.80 -6.99 8.85
C LYS A 126 -11.76 -5.90 8.59
N ASN A 127 -10.68 -6.24 7.91
CA ASN A 127 -9.53 -5.34 7.73
C ASN A 127 -9.36 -4.85 6.29
N ASN A 128 -9.97 -5.54 5.32
CA ASN A 128 -9.74 -5.22 3.91
C ASN A 128 -10.98 -5.55 3.06
N PRO A 129 -11.66 -4.53 2.50
CA PRO A 129 -12.88 -4.71 1.69
C PRO A 129 -12.63 -5.19 0.25
N PHE A 130 -11.36 -5.36 -0.15
CA PHE A 130 -10.95 -5.71 -1.51
C PHE A 130 -10.12 -7.02 -1.58
N PRO A 131 -10.61 -8.15 -1.03
CA PRO A 131 -9.89 -9.42 -1.05
C PRO A 131 -9.54 -9.91 -2.46
N ALA A 132 -10.45 -9.81 -3.43
CA ALA A 132 -10.26 -10.30 -4.79
C ALA A 132 -9.26 -9.44 -5.58
N VAL A 133 -9.33 -8.11 -5.43
CA VAL A 133 -8.33 -7.19 -5.98
C VAL A 133 -6.97 -7.43 -5.34
N CYS A 134 -6.86 -7.48 -4.01
CA CYS A 134 -5.59 -7.73 -3.32
C CYS A 134 -5.04 -9.14 -3.59
N GLY A 135 -5.90 -10.13 -3.87
CA GLY A 135 -5.48 -11.45 -4.34
C GLY A 135 -4.79 -11.44 -5.70
N ARG A 136 -4.93 -10.36 -6.48
CA ARG A 136 -4.35 -10.22 -7.82
C ARG A 136 -3.18 -9.27 -7.89
N VAL A 137 -3.27 -8.11 -7.22
CA VAL A 137 -2.32 -7.00 -7.42
C VAL A 137 -1.45 -6.68 -6.20
N CYS A 138 -1.65 -7.37 -5.08
CA CYS A 138 -0.83 -7.14 -3.89
C CYS A 138 0.61 -7.62 -4.12
N PRO A 139 1.62 -6.85 -3.67
CA PRO A 139 3.02 -7.27 -3.68
C PRO A 139 3.38 -8.25 -2.56
N HIS A 140 2.37 -8.79 -1.86
CA HIS A 140 2.50 -9.92 -0.93
C HIS A 140 3.63 -9.80 0.11
N GLN A 141 3.81 -8.60 0.68
CA GLN A 141 4.82 -8.35 1.74
C GLN A 141 4.71 -9.34 2.91
N CYS A 142 3.50 -9.81 3.21
CA CYS A 142 3.24 -10.85 4.19
C CYS A 142 3.96 -12.18 3.91
N GLU A 143 4.22 -12.53 2.65
CA GLU A 143 4.98 -13.73 2.27
C GLU A 143 6.49 -13.55 2.50
N ALA A 144 7.00 -12.33 2.37
CA ALA A 144 8.42 -12.02 2.60
C ALA A 144 8.84 -12.20 4.07
N LYS A 145 7.91 -12.05 5.02
CA LYS A 145 8.13 -12.28 6.46
C LYS A 145 7.53 -13.59 6.98
N CYS A 146 7.07 -14.47 6.10
CA CYS A 146 6.54 -15.76 6.51
C CYS A 146 7.66 -16.62 7.12
N ARG A 147 7.49 -17.08 8.37
CA ARG A 147 8.47 -17.95 9.07
C ARG A 147 8.70 -19.29 8.36
N ARG A 148 7.78 -19.71 7.49
CA ARG A 148 7.96 -20.93 6.71
C ARG A 148 9.13 -20.83 5.71
N ASN A 149 9.58 -19.62 5.36
CA ASN A 149 10.82 -19.44 4.59
C ASN A 149 12.06 -20.03 5.30
N ASP A 150 12.04 -20.16 6.63
CA ASP A 150 13.13 -20.77 7.39
C ASP A 150 13.17 -22.30 7.25
N LEU A 151 12.09 -22.91 6.75
CA LEU A 151 11.97 -24.36 6.53
C LEU A 151 12.11 -24.72 5.04
N ASP A 152 11.29 -24.12 4.19
CA ASP A 152 11.27 -24.38 2.75
C ASP A 152 10.99 -23.10 1.94
N SER A 153 9.75 -22.63 1.92
CA SER A 153 9.30 -21.46 1.18
C SER A 153 7.98 -20.97 1.77
N ALA A 154 7.75 -19.66 1.70
CA ALA A 154 6.54 -19.02 2.18
C ALA A 154 5.26 -19.76 1.75
N VAL A 155 4.24 -19.67 2.60
CA VAL A 155 2.86 -19.99 2.20
C VAL A 155 2.43 -18.99 1.12
N SER A 156 1.73 -19.45 0.09
CA SER A 156 1.19 -18.62 -0.98
C SER A 156 -0.06 -17.85 -0.52
N ILE A 157 0.16 -16.95 0.44
CA ILE A 157 -0.86 -16.16 1.12
C ILE A 157 -1.73 -15.39 0.11
N ARG A 158 -1.13 -14.81 -0.95
CA ARG A 158 -1.87 -14.07 -1.99
C ARG A 158 -2.75 -14.99 -2.83
N SER A 159 -2.24 -16.14 -3.25
CA SER A 159 -2.98 -17.10 -4.09
C SER A 159 -4.14 -17.76 -3.34
N VAL A 160 -3.95 -18.06 -2.04
CA VAL A 160 -5.05 -18.55 -1.18
C VAL A 160 -6.11 -17.47 -0.99
N LYS A 161 -5.71 -16.22 -0.74
CA LYS A 161 -6.64 -15.08 -0.65
C LYS A 161 -7.47 -14.93 -1.92
N ARG A 162 -6.83 -15.02 -3.08
CA ARG A 162 -7.51 -14.96 -4.38
C ARG A 162 -8.55 -16.07 -4.51
N PHE A 163 -8.17 -17.31 -4.20
CA PHE A 163 -9.09 -18.44 -4.23
C PHE A 163 -10.30 -18.22 -3.30
N MET A 164 -10.05 -17.85 -2.05
CA MET A 164 -11.09 -17.59 -1.06
C MET A 164 -12.07 -16.51 -1.57
N ALA A 165 -11.53 -15.41 -2.09
CA ALA A 165 -12.30 -14.28 -2.60
C ALA A 165 -13.16 -14.65 -3.83
N ASP A 166 -12.60 -15.44 -4.75
CA ASP A 166 -13.27 -15.87 -5.98
C ASP A 166 -14.29 -16.99 -5.74
N SER A 167 -14.16 -17.74 -4.64
CA SER A 167 -15.07 -18.85 -4.30
C SER A 167 -16.42 -18.38 -3.71
N ILE A 168 -16.54 -17.10 -3.37
CA ILE A 168 -17.75 -16.52 -2.79
C ILE A 168 -18.32 -15.47 -3.73
N ASP A 169 -19.60 -15.59 -4.05
CA ASP A 169 -20.29 -14.60 -4.88
C ASP A 169 -20.91 -13.46 -4.08
N ASP A 170 -21.55 -13.79 -2.96
CA ASP A 170 -22.25 -12.84 -2.12
C ASP A 170 -21.40 -12.45 -0.90
N TYR A 171 -20.67 -11.33 -1.04
CA TYR A 171 -19.86 -10.78 0.05
C TYR A 171 -20.72 -10.17 1.16
N LEU A 172 -21.99 -9.84 0.88
CA LEU A 172 -22.83 -9.10 1.81
C LEU A 172 -23.03 -9.85 3.12
N LYS A 173 -23.09 -11.18 3.06
CA LYS A 173 -23.19 -12.07 4.22
C LYS A 173 -21.90 -12.19 5.04
N CYS A 174 -20.78 -11.77 4.45
CA CYS A 174 -19.46 -11.89 5.07
C CYS A 174 -18.97 -10.55 5.65
N PHE A 175 -19.65 -9.44 5.37
CA PHE A 175 -19.26 -8.16 5.95
C PHE A 175 -19.54 -8.12 7.46
N PRO A 176 -18.74 -7.36 8.22
CA PRO A 176 -18.96 -7.13 9.64
C PRO A 176 -20.34 -6.53 9.92
N GLU A 177 -20.84 -6.75 11.13
CA GLU A 177 -22.02 -6.03 11.62
C GLU A 177 -21.71 -4.54 11.79
N LYS A 178 -22.70 -3.70 11.45
CA LYS A 178 -22.59 -2.25 11.62
C LYS A 178 -23.03 -1.85 13.02
N GLN A 179 -22.37 -0.84 13.56
CA GLN A 179 -22.84 -0.10 14.72
C GLN A 179 -24.14 0.67 14.38
N ASN A 180 -24.87 1.07 15.42
CA ASN A 180 -26.07 1.88 15.27
C ASN A 180 -25.75 3.21 14.57
N SER A 181 -26.66 3.70 13.75
CA SER A 181 -26.45 4.97 13.07
C SER A 181 -26.27 6.11 14.06
N ASN A 182 -25.24 6.92 13.85
CA ASN A 182 -24.96 8.11 14.64
C ASN A 182 -25.56 9.40 14.02
N GLY A 183 -26.17 9.30 12.83
CA GLY A 183 -26.80 10.41 12.11
C GLY A 183 -25.84 11.46 11.55
N MET A 184 -24.52 11.25 11.65
CA MET A 184 -23.51 12.19 11.17
C MET A 184 -23.07 11.83 9.75
N LYS A 185 -22.87 12.86 8.93
CA LYS A 185 -22.53 12.73 7.51
C LYS A 185 -21.04 12.97 7.26
N VAL A 186 -20.41 12.09 6.50
CA VAL A 186 -19.00 12.21 6.08
C VAL A 186 -18.90 12.18 4.56
N ALA A 187 -18.13 13.13 4.01
CA ALA A 187 -17.86 13.21 2.58
C ALA A 187 -16.49 12.60 2.29
N VAL A 188 -16.45 11.61 1.41
CA VAL A 188 -15.22 11.01 0.90
C VAL A 188 -15.02 11.47 -0.53
N ILE A 189 -13.83 11.99 -0.86
CA ILE A 189 -13.54 12.61 -2.15
C ILE A 189 -12.57 11.71 -2.91
N GLY A 190 -13.08 11.03 -3.95
CA GLY A 190 -12.38 10.03 -4.74
C GLY A 190 -12.77 8.59 -4.37
N SER A 191 -13.09 7.77 -5.37
CA SER A 191 -13.51 6.38 -5.19
C SER A 191 -12.40 5.35 -5.45
N GLY A 192 -11.14 5.75 -5.28
CA GLY A 192 -10.02 4.81 -5.29
C GLY A 192 -10.03 3.87 -4.07
N PRO A 193 -9.04 2.96 -3.97
CA PRO A 193 -8.94 2.01 -2.86
C PRO A 193 -8.99 2.67 -1.48
N SER A 194 -8.36 3.85 -1.33
CA SER A 194 -8.34 4.57 -0.05
C SER A 194 -9.72 5.13 0.30
N GLY A 195 -10.37 5.83 -0.63
CA GLY A 195 -11.68 6.44 -0.38
C GLY A 195 -12.76 5.38 -0.09
N LEU A 196 -12.86 4.35 -0.92
CA LEU A 196 -13.84 3.28 -0.71
C LEU A 196 -13.60 2.50 0.59
N SER A 197 -12.34 2.29 0.97
CA SER A 197 -12.02 1.64 2.26
C SER A 197 -12.36 2.52 3.44
N ASN A 198 -12.09 3.83 3.37
CA ASN A 198 -12.44 4.75 4.45
C ASN A 198 -13.97 4.81 4.62
N ALA A 199 -14.70 4.88 3.50
CA ALA A 199 -16.16 4.83 3.52
C ALA A 199 -16.70 3.52 4.11
N TYR A 200 -16.07 2.39 3.78
CA TYR A 200 -16.39 1.08 4.35
C TYR A 200 -16.24 1.08 5.88
N PHE A 201 -15.09 1.52 6.40
CA PHE A 201 -14.83 1.56 7.84
C PHE A 201 -15.77 2.53 8.58
N LEU A 202 -16.00 3.72 8.04
CA LEU A 202 -16.95 4.67 8.63
C LEU A 202 -18.40 4.14 8.60
N THR A 203 -18.77 3.36 7.58
CA THR A 203 -20.08 2.68 7.51
C THR A 203 -20.22 1.63 8.61
N ILE A 204 -19.15 0.89 8.95
CA ILE A 204 -19.12 -0.03 10.10
C ILE A 204 -19.41 0.73 11.40
N LEU A 205 -18.89 1.96 11.56
CA LEU A 205 -19.12 2.81 12.73
C LEU A 205 -20.47 3.54 12.73
N GLY A 206 -21.35 3.29 11.75
CA GLY A 206 -22.70 3.85 11.70
C GLY A 206 -22.81 5.27 11.11
N TYR A 207 -21.75 5.79 10.48
CA TYR A 207 -21.80 7.07 9.77
C TYR A 207 -22.56 6.98 8.43
N GLU A 208 -23.21 8.07 8.03
CA GLU A 208 -23.76 8.21 6.67
C GLU A 208 -22.65 8.75 5.75
N VAL A 209 -22.07 7.87 4.93
CA VAL A 209 -20.93 8.22 4.06
C VAL A 209 -21.37 8.38 2.62
N THR A 210 -20.97 9.49 1.99
CA THR A 210 -21.09 9.70 0.54
C THR A 210 -19.70 9.85 -0.08
N VAL A 211 -19.40 8.99 -1.05
CA VAL A 211 -18.20 9.03 -1.88
C VAL A 211 -18.50 9.81 -3.15
N PHE A 212 -17.77 10.88 -3.40
CA PHE A 212 -17.85 11.69 -4.60
C PHE A 212 -16.73 11.31 -5.57
N GLU A 213 -17.09 10.88 -6.77
CA GLU A 213 -16.17 10.45 -7.82
C GLU A 213 -16.31 11.35 -9.04
N SER A 214 -15.18 11.88 -9.52
CA SER A 214 -15.12 12.73 -10.70
C SER A 214 -15.38 11.99 -12.01
N GLU A 215 -15.01 10.72 -12.08
CA GLU A 215 -15.14 9.87 -13.25
C GLU A 215 -16.52 9.19 -13.33
N ALA A 216 -16.82 8.58 -14.48
CA ALA A 216 -18.12 7.92 -14.71
C ALA A 216 -18.30 6.61 -13.92
N LYS A 217 -17.21 5.91 -13.61
CA LYS A 217 -17.19 4.66 -12.85
C LYS A 217 -16.32 4.80 -11.61
N ALA A 218 -16.72 4.13 -10.53
CA ALA A 218 -15.94 4.08 -9.32
C ALA A 218 -14.72 3.13 -9.43
N GLY A 219 -13.76 3.28 -8.52
CA GLY A 219 -12.62 2.37 -8.34
C GLY A 219 -11.24 2.99 -8.63
N GLY A 220 -11.19 4.23 -9.13
CA GLY A 220 -9.95 4.93 -9.42
C GLY A 220 -8.96 4.11 -10.26
N MET A 221 -7.71 3.98 -9.82
CA MET A 221 -6.67 3.24 -10.55
C MET A 221 -6.98 1.75 -10.76
N LEU A 222 -7.84 1.13 -9.94
CA LEU A 222 -8.28 -0.25 -10.15
C LEU A 222 -9.05 -0.38 -11.47
N THR A 223 -9.93 0.60 -11.73
CA THR A 223 -10.79 0.65 -12.91
C THR A 223 -10.06 1.23 -14.11
N TYR A 224 -9.25 2.27 -13.91
CA TYR A 224 -8.74 3.07 -15.02
C TYR A 224 -7.28 2.80 -15.39
N ALA A 225 -6.44 2.26 -14.51
CA ALA A 225 -5.02 2.05 -14.82
C ALA A 225 -4.62 0.57 -14.93
N ILE A 226 -4.99 -0.26 -13.95
CA ILE A 226 -4.52 -1.66 -13.93
C ILE A 226 -5.15 -2.44 -15.10
N PRO A 227 -4.38 -3.09 -15.99
CA PRO A 227 -4.95 -3.78 -17.14
C PRO A 227 -5.82 -5.00 -16.77
N SER A 228 -6.83 -5.29 -17.59
CA SER A 228 -7.76 -6.42 -17.39
C SER A 228 -7.09 -7.79 -17.34
N TYR A 229 -5.94 -7.97 -18.00
CA TYR A 229 -5.19 -9.22 -17.95
C TYR A 229 -4.60 -9.52 -16.56
N ARG A 230 -4.48 -8.49 -15.70
CA ARG A 230 -3.98 -8.60 -14.32
C ARG A 230 -5.10 -8.41 -13.30
N LEU A 231 -6.03 -7.49 -13.56
CA LEU A 231 -7.19 -7.23 -12.71
C LEU A 231 -8.45 -7.06 -13.57
N PRO A 232 -9.26 -8.12 -13.74
CA PRO A 232 -10.48 -8.05 -14.52
C PRO A 232 -11.46 -7.02 -13.96
N LYS A 233 -12.07 -6.22 -14.84
CA LYS A 233 -12.95 -5.10 -14.44
C LYS A 233 -14.23 -5.57 -13.75
N ASN A 234 -14.76 -6.72 -14.14
CA ASN A 234 -15.91 -7.33 -13.48
C ASN A 234 -15.62 -7.70 -12.02
N ILE A 235 -14.37 -8.03 -11.65
CA ILE A 235 -13.98 -8.30 -10.26
C ILE A 235 -14.00 -7.00 -9.45
N VAL A 236 -13.47 -5.91 -10.00
CA VAL A 236 -13.51 -4.59 -9.38
C VAL A 236 -14.96 -4.12 -9.19
N GLU A 237 -15.78 -4.24 -10.25
CA GLU A 237 -17.20 -3.88 -10.21
C GLU A 237 -17.97 -4.70 -9.16
N LYS A 238 -17.71 -6.01 -9.05
CA LYS A 238 -18.33 -6.89 -8.03
C LYS A 238 -18.02 -6.41 -6.60
N GLU A 239 -16.77 -6.11 -6.28
CA GLU A 239 -16.40 -5.67 -4.92
C GLU A 239 -16.97 -4.27 -4.60
N ILE A 240 -16.96 -3.34 -5.56
CA ILE A 240 -17.56 -2.00 -5.39
C ILE A 240 -19.08 -2.10 -5.23
N GLN A 241 -19.74 -2.99 -5.98
CA GLN A 241 -21.17 -3.22 -5.85
C GLN A 241 -21.50 -3.81 -4.47
N ALA A 242 -20.69 -4.74 -3.96
CA ALA A 242 -20.84 -5.28 -2.61
C ALA A 242 -20.74 -4.17 -1.55
N LEU A 243 -19.79 -3.24 -1.69
CA LEU A 243 -19.69 -2.07 -0.80
C LEU A 243 -20.90 -1.14 -0.88
N SER A 244 -21.42 -0.94 -2.10
CA SER A 244 -22.62 -0.11 -2.32
C SER A 244 -23.84 -0.72 -1.65
N LEU A 245 -24.04 -2.04 -1.81
CA LEU A 245 -25.11 -2.80 -1.15
C LEU A 245 -24.91 -2.85 0.37
N TYR A 246 -23.65 -2.88 0.83
CA TYR A 246 -23.31 -2.76 2.24
C TYR A 246 -23.60 -1.37 2.80
N GLY A 247 -23.87 -0.35 1.98
CA GLY A 247 -24.34 0.97 2.45
C GLY A 247 -23.40 2.14 2.19
N VAL A 248 -22.31 1.92 1.45
CA VAL A 248 -21.48 3.02 0.93
C VAL A 248 -22.22 3.72 -0.21
N LYS A 249 -22.61 4.98 -0.04
CA LYS A 249 -23.23 5.76 -1.13
C LYS A 249 -22.15 6.32 -2.05
N ILE A 250 -22.26 6.09 -3.35
CA ILE A 250 -21.30 6.57 -4.35
C ILE A 250 -22.01 7.45 -5.37
N GLU A 251 -21.54 8.68 -5.55
CA GLU A 251 -22.01 9.63 -6.56
C GLU A 251 -20.88 9.89 -7.58
N THR A 252 -21.10 9.47 -8.82
CA THR A 252 -20.13 9.60 -9.93
C THR A 252 -20.38 10.85 -10.76
N ASN A 253 -19.40 11.24 -11.58
CA ASN A 253 -19.41 12.46 -12.39
C ASN A 253 -19.54 13.77 -11.58
N ILE A 254 -19.02 13.78 -10.35
CA ILE A 254 -18.99 14.97 -9.48
C ILE A 254 -17.55 15.25 -9.08
N LYS A 255 -16.98 16.32 -9.64
CA LYS A 255 -15.65 16.80 -9.28
C LYS A 255 -15.75 17.86 -8.18
N ILE A 256 -15.39 17.47 -6.96
CA ILE A 256 -15.27 18.40 -5.83
C ILE A 256 -14.24 19.48 -6.15
N GLY A 257 -14.59 20.74 -5.88
CA GLY A 257 -13.80 21.93 -6.23
C GLY A 257 -14.15 22.56 -7.58
N LYS A 258 -14.92 21.86 -8.42
CA LYS A 258 -15.42 22.39 -9.71
C LYS A 258 -16.94 22.39 -9.78
N ASP A 259 -17.56 21.24 -9.52
CA ASP A 259 -19.02 21.08 -9.63
C ASP A 259 -19.73 21.40 -8.31
N ILE A 260 -19.06 21.09 -7.18
CA ILE A 260 -19.49 21.44 -5.82
C ILE A 260 -18.26 21.63 -4.93
N THR A 261 -18.31 22.56 -3.99
CA THR A 261 -17.21 22.88 -3.07
C THR A 261 -17.36 22.19 -1.70
N ILE A 262 -16.26 22.06 -0.97
CA ILE A 262 -16.28 21.55 0.42
C ILE A 262 -17.20 22.41 1.31
N ASP A 263 -17.20 23.74 1.13
CA ASP A 263 -18.07 24.64 1.90
C ASP A 263 -19.56 24.45 1.62
N GLU A 264 -19.93 24.13 0.37
CA GLU A 264 -21.30 23.77 0.04
C GLU A 264 -21.70 22.44 0.68
N LEU A 265 -20.80 21.46 0.71
CA LEU A 265 -21.05 20.21 1.43
C LEU A 265 -21.17 20.44 2.95
N ARG A 266 -20.36 21.32 3.56
CA ARG A 266 -20.53 21.74 4.96
C ARG A 266 -21.95 22.27 5.20
N LYS A 267 -22.45 23.14 4.32
CA LYS A 267 -23.83 23.67 4.37
C LYS A 267 -24.91 22.60 4.20
N GLN A 268 -24.61 21.51 3.49
CA GLN A 268 -25.49 20.34 3.37
C GLN A 268 -25.45 19.40 4.59
N GLY A 269 -24.65 19.74 5.61
CA GLY A 269 -24.60 19.02 6.88
C GLY A 269 -23.48 17.99 7.00
N PHE A 270 -22.60 17.88 6.01
CA PHE A 270 -21.38 17.08 6.13
C PHE A 270 -20.46 17.65 7.22
N LYS A 271 -19.91 16.77 8.06
CA LYS A 271 -19.15 17.13 9.26
C LYS A 271 -17.65 16.88 9.14
N ALA A 272 -17.25 15.96 8.28
CA ALA A 272 -15.85 15.65 8.00
C ALA A 272 -15.65 15.33 6.52
N PHE A 273 -14.43 15.56 6.04
CA PHE A 273 -14.04 15.43 4.63
C PHE A 273 -12.78 14.58 4.52
N TYR A 274 -12.83 13.49 3.76
CA TYR A 274 -11.68 12.63 3.51
C TYR A 274 -11.23 12.75 2.05
N ALA A 275 -10.06 13.35 1.83
CA ALA A 275 -9.48 13.52 0.50
C ALA A 275 -8.64 12.31 0.09
N ALA A 276 -9.12 11.60 -0.93
CA ALA A 276 -8.56 10.36 -1.45
C ALA A 276 -8.46 10.37 -2.99
N VAL A 277 -8.16 11.55 -3.56
CA VAL A 277 -8.09 11.77 -5.02
C VAL A 277 -6.87 11.14 -5.71
N GLY A 278 -5.93 10.62 -4.93
CA GLY A 278 -4.72 9.95 -5.41
C GLY A 278 -3.72 10.87 -6.13
N ALA A 279 -2.84 10.26 -6.93
CA ALA A 279 -1.82 10.94 -7.73
C ALA A 279 -2.11 10.77 -9.24
N GLY A 280 -3.21 11.34 -9.73
CA GLY A 280 -3.69 11.12 -11.09
C GLY A 280 -2.86 11.76 -12.22
N ASP A 281 -2.10 12.82 -11.93
CA ASP A 281 -1.39 13.55 -12.97
C ASP A 281 -0.02 12.92 -13.26
N SER A 282 0.29 12.74 -14.54
CA SER A 282 1.58 12.21 -14.96
C SER A 282 2.66 13.30 -14.98
N MET A 283 3.87 12.96 -14.54
CA MET A 283 5.02 13.84 -14.72
C MET A 283 5.53 13.78 -16.16
N MET A 284 5.86 14.94 -16.72
CA MET A 284 6.47 15.06 -18.04
C MET A 284 7.90 15.61 -17.90
N PRO A 285 8.88 15.03 -18.61
CA PRO A 285 10.24 15.53 -18.56
C PRO A 285 10.34 16.84 -19.37
N PRO A 286 11.20 17.79 -18.97
CA PRO A 286 11.43 19.04 -19.71
C PRO A 286 12.34 18.78 -20.92
N ILE A 287 11.86 17.96 -21.87
CA ILE A 287 12.59 17.55 -23.07
C ILE A 287 11.90 18.15 -24.30
N GLU A 288 12.70 18.71 -25.21
CA GLU A 288 12.20 19.26 -26.46
C GLU A 288 11.44 18.20 -27.28
N GLY A 289 10.25 18.56 -27.76
CA GLY A 289 9.38 17.74 -28.60
C GLY A 289 8.58 16.65 -27.89
N VAL A 290 8.65 16.59 -26.55
CA VAL A 290 7.77 15.75 -25.72
C VAL A 290 6.39 16.39 -25.54
N ASP A 291 6.34 17.67 -25.18
CA ASP A 291 5.08 18.38 -24.94
C ASP A 291 4.33 18.67 -26.26
N GLY A 292 3.00 18.54 -26.23
CA GLY A 292 2.11 18.76 -27.38
C GLY A 292 2.21 17.74 -28.53
N ASN A 293 3.01 16.67 -28.39
CA ASN A 293 3.20 15.68 -29.45
C ASN A 293 2.17 14.54 -29.36
N ASN A 294 1.41 14.31 -30.43
CA ASN A 294 0.36 13.28 -30.48
C ASN A 294 0.87 11.82 -30.47
N ARG A 295 2.18 11.60 -30.67
CA ARG A 295 2.83 10.29 -30.57
C ARG A 295 3.63 10.12 -29.28
N VAL A 296 3.51 11.07 -28.36
CA VAL A 296 4.04 10.96 -26.99
C VAL A 296 2.86 10.98 -26.05
N MET A 297 2.80 10.02 -25.13
CA MET A 297 1.73 9.96 -24.12
C MET A 297 2.27 9.47 -22.79
N SER A 298 1.58 9.77 -21.70
CA SER A 298 1.94 9.19 -20.42
C SER A 298 1.47 7.74 -20.33
N GLY A 299 2.12 6.95 -19.48
CA GLY A 299 1.70 5.58 -19.20
C GLY A 299 0.30 5.49 -18.62
N LEU A 300 -0.08 6.44 -17.77
CA LEU A 300 -1.45 6.49 -17.22
C LEU A 300 -2.49 6.84 -18.28
N ASP A 301 -2.25 7.85 -19.13
CA ASP A 301 -3.17 8.22 -20.20
C ASP A 301 -3.36 7.06 -21.19
N PHE A 302 -2.27 6.38 -21.56
CA PHE A 302 -2.32 5.18 -22.40
C PHE A 302 -3.21 4.10 -21.77
N LEU A 303 -2.98 3.77 -20.50
CA LEU A 303 -3.74 2.73 -19.79
C LEU A 303 -5.20 3.13 -19.56
N TYR A 304 -5.46 4.40 -19.25
CA TYR A 304 -6.81 4.97 -19.10
C TYR A 304 -7.63 4.76 -20.36
N LYS A 305 -7.08 5.17 -21.51
CA LYS A 305 -7.74 5.05 -22.81
C LYS A 305 -8.02 3.59 -23.18
N ILE A 306 -7.06 2.69 -22.96
CA ILE A 306 -7.26 1.26 -23.22
C ILE A 306 -8.34 0.67 -22.32
N ASN A 307 -8.32 0.97 -21.01
CA ASN A 307 -9.32 0.46 -20.07
C ASN A 307 -10.72 1.03 -20.34
N ASN A 308 -10.83 2.20 -20.98
CA ASN A 308 -12.08 2.78 -21.45
C ASN A 308 -12.47 2.36 -22.88
N ASN A 309 -11.78 1.39 -23.46
CA ASN A 309 -12.01 0.88 -24.82
C ASN A 309 -11.88 1.95 -25.92
N GLU A 310 -11.04 2.95 -25.72
CA GLU A 310 -10.71 3.92 -26.76
C GLU A 310 -9.75 3.31 -27.79
N ASN A 311 -9.97 3.66 -29.07
CA ASN A 311 -9.11 3.19 -30.15
C ASN A 311 -7.83 4.04 -30.23
N ILE A 312 -6.68 3.44 -29.90
CA ILE A 312 -5.37 4.08 -29.97
C ILE A 312 -4.53 3.46 -31.09
N SER A 313 -4.01 4.30 -31.99
CA SER A 313 -3.03 3.86 -32.99
C SER A 313 -1.62 3.85 -32.36
N ILE A 314 -1.07 2.66 -32.10
CA ILE A 314 0.25 2.52 -31.45
C ILE A 314 1.41 2.30 -32.44
N GLY A 315 1.12 1.80 -33.64
CA GLY A 315 2.13 1.41 -34.63
C GLY A 315 2.96 0.20 -34.20
N GLN A 316 4.06 -0.08 -34.93
CA GLN A 316 4.84 -1.31 -34.71
C GLN A 316 5.88 -1.17 -33.61
N GLU A 317 6.63 -0.06 -33.57
CA GLU A 317 7.76 0.12 -32.65
C GLU A 317 7.36 1.03 -31.48
N VAL A 318 7.15 0.45 -30.29
CA VAL A 318 6.75 1.20 -29.09
C VAL A 318 7.89 1.22 -28.08
N VAL A 319 8.21 2.42 -27.57
CA VAL A 319 9.19 2.58 -26.48
C VAL A 319 8.49 3.10 -25.23
N VAL A 320 8.72 2.43 -24.10
CA VAL A 320 8.21 2.82 -22.79
C VAL A 320 9.36 3.30 -21.90
N ILE A 321 9.32 4.56 -21.46
CA ILE A 321 10.33 5.13 -20.57
C ILE A 321 9.87 4.99 -19.12
N GLY A 322 10.58 4.20 -18.33
CA GLY A 322 10.25 3.96 -16.92
C GLY A 322 10.63 2.57 -16.44
N GLY A 323 10.51 2.32 -15.13
CA GLY A 323 10.84 1.03 -14.53
C GLY A 323 9.87 0.56 -13.44
N GLY A 324 8.77 1.29 -13.21
CA GLY A 324 7.73 0.91 -12.24
C GLY A 324 6.59 0.12 -12.86
N ASN A 325 5.63 -0.30 -12.04
CA ASN A 325 4.49 -1.12 -12.48
C ASN A 325 3.71 -0.48 -13.63
N THR A 326 3.53 0.86 -13.65
CA THR A 326 2.92 1.56 -14.80
C THR A 326 3.68 1.34 -16.12
N ALA A 327 5.02 1.29 -16.07
CA ALA A 327 5.83 1.05 -17.27
C ALA A 327 5.69 -0.40 -17.76
N ILE A 328 5.72 -1.37 -16.82
CA ILE A 328 5.50 -2.78 -17.13
C ILE A 328 4.09 -3.00 -17.71
N ASP A 329 3.07 -2.41 -17.10
CA ASP A 329 1.69 -2.53 -17.55
C ASP A 329 1.45 -1.92 -18.92
N ALA A 330 1.98 -0.71 -19.16
CA ALA A 330 1.91 -0.09 -20.47
C ALA A 330 2.63 -0.93 -21.53
N ALA A 331 3.80 -1.49 -21.21
CA ALA A 331 4.56 -2.31 -22.14
C ALA A 331 3.84 -3.62 -22.50
N ARG A 332 3.34 -4.35 -21.50
CA ARG A 332 2.58 -5.60 -21.67
C ARG A 332 1.24 -5.38 -22.38
N THR A 333 0.61 -4.22 -22.16
CA THR A 333 -0.59 -3.78 -22.89
C THR A 333 -0.26 -3.50 -24.36
N ALA A 334 0.78 -2.71 -24.65
CA ALA A 334 1.21 -2.44 -26.02
C ALA A 334 1.62 -3.71 -26.77
N LYS A 335 2.25 -4.68 -26.09
CA LYS A 335 2.61 -5.99 -26.67
C LYS A 335 1.38 -6.77 -27.11
N ARG A 336 0.32 -6.80 -26.30
CA ARG A 336 -0.97 -7.44 -26.63
C ARG A 336 -1.69 -6.78 -27.81
N MET A 337 -1.44 -5.49 -28.01
CA MET A 337 -1.92 -4.75 -29.17
C MET A 337 -1.08 -4.99 -30.44
N GLY A 338 -0.09 -5.90 -30.39
CA GLY A 338 0.70 -6.35 -31.55
C GLY A 338 2.01 -5.60 -31.78
N ALA A 339 2.42 -4.71 -30.88
CA ALA A 339 3.67 -3.95 -31.05
C ALA A 339 4.92 -4.72 -30.63
N ASP A 340 6.05 -4.33 -31.23
CA ASP A 340 7.40 -4.59 -30.75
C ASP A 340 7.75 -3.55 -29.69
N VAL A 341 7.87 -4.02 -28.44
CA VAL A 341 7.98 -3.15 -27.28
C VAL A 341 9.37 -3.23 -26.66
N THR A 342 9.93 -2.04 -26.40
CA THR A 342 11.16 -1.88 -25.60
C THR A 342 10.88 -0.98 -24.40
N ILE A 343 11.16 -1.47 -23.20
CA ILE A 343 11.25 -0.67 -21.99
C ILE A 343 12.66 -0.08 -21.91
N VAL A 344 12.76 1.22 -21.66
CA VAL A 344 14.01 1.93 -21.44
C VAL A 344 14.03 2.48 -20.02
N TYR A 345 15.04 2.08 -19.25
CA TYR A 345 15.19 2.48 -17.87
C TYR A 345 16.59 3.06 -17.60
N ARG A 346 16.61 4.21 -16.92
CA ARG A 346 17.83 4.99 -16.68
C ARG A 346 18.78 4.40 -15.62
N ARG A 347 18.37 3.34 -14.91
CA ARG A 347 19.19 2.65 -13.90
C ARG A 347 19.32 1.16 -14.24
N THR A 348 19.89 0.37 -13.34
CA THR A 348 19.99 -1.08 -13.51
C THR A 348 18.71 -1.78 -13.08
N ARG A 349 18.68 -3.10 -13.25
CA ARG A 349 17.55 -3.95 -12.86
C ARG A 349 17.27 -3.90 -11.36
N GLU A 350 18.30 -3.81 -10.53
CA GLU A 350 18.19 -3.81 -9.07
C GLU A 350 17.45 -2.58 -8.55
N GLU A 351 17.53 -1.45 -9.27
CA GLU A 351 16.80 -0.24 -8.91
C GLU A 351 15.42 -0.12 -9.59
N MET A 352 14.93 -1.12 -10.31
CA MET A 352 13.59 -1.10 -10.88
C MET A 352 12.54 -1.20 -9.75
N PRO A 353 11.61 -0.23 -9.63
CA PRO A 353 10.59 -0.27 -8.59
C PRO A 353 9.40 -1.19 -8.90
N ALA A 354 9.32 -1.79 -10.09
CA ALA A 354 8.26 -2.74 -10.40
C ALA A 354 8.45 -4.08 -9.66
N GLU A 355 7.35 -4.81 -9.49
CA GLU A 355 7.40 -6.14 -8.88
C GLU A 355 8.27 -7.09 -9.71
N ILE A 356 9.15 -7.85 -9.04
CA ILE A 356 10.10 -8.75 -9.71
C ILE A 356 9.38 -9.79 -10.58
N GLU A 357 8.23 -10.28 -10.12
CA GLU A 357 7.37 -11.21 -10.86
C GLU A 357 6.88 -10.57 -12.17
N GLU A 358 6.40 -9.34 -12.11
CA GLU A 358 5.88 -8.61 -13.28
C GLU A 358 6.99 -8.29 -14.30
N ILE A 359 8.20 -7.99 -13.83
CA ILE A 359 9.37 -7.80 -14.69
C ILE A 359 9.69 -9.11 -15.44
N LYS A 360 9.71 -10.24 -14.73
CA LYS A 360 9.96 -11.57 -15.34
C LYS A 360 8.87 -11.92 -16.36
N GLU A 361 7.60 -11.66 -16.03
CA GLU A 361 6.49 -11.95 -16.93
C GLU A 361 6.50 -11.06 -18.18
N ALA A 362 6.96 -9.81 -18.09
CA ALA A 362 7.18 -8.95 -19.25
C ALA A 362 8.27 -9.52 -20.19
N GLU A 363 9.38 -10.01 -19.64
CA GLU A 363 10.45 -10.64 -20.42
C GLU A 363 9.99 -11.96 -21.05
N ASN A 364 9.21 -12.77 -20.32
CA ASN A 364 8.60 -14.00 -20.83
C ASN A 364 7.68 -13.74 -22.03
N GLU A 365 7.01 -12.59 -22.07
CA GLU A 365 6.20 -12.12 -23.21
C GLU A 365 7.05 -11.53 -24.37
N GLY A 366 8.38 -11.55 -24.25
CA GLY A 366 9.32 -11.09 -25.28
C GLY A 366 9.54 -9.58 -25.30
N ILE A 367 9.20 -8.87 -24.21
CA ILE A 367 9.44 -7.42 -24.08
C ILE A 367 10.93 -7.19 -23.78
N LYS A 368 11.56 -6.31 -24.56
CA LYS A 368 12.98 -5.98 -24.38
C LYS A 368 13.12 -4.96 -23.27
N ILE A 369 14.04 -5.18 -22.33
CA ILE A 369 14.36 -4.21 -21.28
C ILE A 369 15.78 -3.68 -21.50
N GLN A 370 15.89 -2.41 -21.88
CA GLN A 370 17.15 -1.69 -22.03
C GLN A 370 17.43 -0.89 -20.76
N LEU A 371 18.47 -1.29 -20.05
CA LEU A 371 18.89 -0.67 -18.79
C LEU A 371 19.96 0.38 -19.06
N LEU A 372 20.17 1.27 -18.09
CA LEU A 372 21.15 2.34 -18.16
C LEU A 372 21.01 3.19 -19.44
N GLN A 373 19.78 3.51 -19.83
CA GLN A 373 19.49 4.35 -20.99
C GLN A 373 18.41 5.38 -20.66
N ASN A 374 18.49 6.56 -21.28
CA ASN A 374 17.48 7.60 -21.16
C ASN A 374 17.29 8.33 -22.49
N ILE A 375 16.22 9.11 -22.61
CA ILE A 375 15.95 9.97 -23.77
C ILE A 375 16.55 11.38 -23.58
N LYS A 376 17.02 11.98 -24.67
CA LYS A 376 17.57 13.35 -24.73
C LYS A 376 16.68 14.32 -25.50
N SER A 377 16.17 13.90 -26.65
CA SER A 377 15.33 14.73 -27.51
C SER A 377 14.33 13.89 -28.29
N VAL A 378 13.20 14.49 -28.64
CA VAL A 378 12.16 13.86 -29.45
C VAL A 378 11.83 14.79 -30.62
N LYS A 379 11.82 14.25 -31.84
CA LYS A 379 11.41 15.00 -33.05
C LYS A 379 10.40 14.20 -33.84
N SER A 380 9.42 14.87 -34.44
CA SER A 380 8.50 14.21 -35.38
C SER A 380 9.11 14.18 -36.79
N ASN A 381 8.94 13.08 -37.51
CA ASN A 381 9.28 13.01 -38.93
C ASN A 381 8.03 13.13 -39.83
N SER A 382 8.24 13.23 -41.15
CA SER A 382 7.18 13.38 -42.15
C SER A 382 6.21 12.20 -42.23
N ASN A 383 6.57 11.04 -41.68
CA ASN A 383 5.77 9.81 -41.70
C ASN A 383 5.00 9.57 -40.39
N ASN A 384 4.81 10.62 -39.57
CA ASN A 384 4.11 10.54 -38.29
C ASN A 384 4.74 9.52 -37.31
N LYS A 385 6.06 9.32 -37.43
CA LYS A 385 6.89 8.61 -36.46
C LYS A 385 7.74 9.61 -35.67
N LEU A 386 8.26 9.15 -34.55
CA LEU A 386 9.20 9.90 -33.73
C LEU A 386 10.63 9.46 -34.03
N VAL A 387 11.51 10.43 -34.11
CA VAL A 387 12.96 10.28 -34.11
C VAL A 387 13.41 10.64 -32.70
N VAL A 388 13.78 9.63 -31.92
CA VAL A 388 14.13 9.79 -30.50
C VAL A 388 15.63 9.59 -30.33
N GLU A 389 16.28 10.55 -29.69
CA GLU A 389 17.68 10.46 -29.31
C GLU A 389 17.78 9.83 -27.90
N PHE A 390 18.52 8.74 -27.82
CA PHE A 390 18.83 8.02 -26.59
C PHE A 390 20.28 8.28 -26.18
N VAL A 391 20.56 8.18 -24.89
CA VAL A 391 21.91 8.28 -24.32
C VAL A 391 22.11 7.15 -23.31
N ASN A 392 23.32 6.58 -23.27
CA ASN A 392 23.67 5.62 -22.23
C ASN A 392 24.02 6.34 -20.91
N MET A 393 23.71 5.68 -19.81
CA MET A 393 23.89 6.14 -18.45
C MET A 393 24.91 5.27 -17.72
N ARG A 394 25.47 5.80 -16.64
CA ARG A 394 26.18 5.04 -15.60
C ARG A 394 25.63 5.41 -14.23
N LEU A 395 25.77 4.52 -13.25
CA LEU A 395 25.40 4.83 -11.88
C LEU A 395 26.47 5.68 -11.19
N GLY A 396 26.07 6.81 -10.65
CA GLY A 396 26.86 7.68 -9.78
C GLY A 396 26.61 7.41 -8.30
N GLU A 397 26.67 8.49 -7.51
CA GLU A 397 26.42 8.49 -6.05
C GLU A 397 24.95 8.25 -5.70
N PHE A 398 24.70 7.86 -4.46
CA PHE A 398 23.35 7.73 -3.92
C PHE A 398 22.62 9.08 -3.84
N ASP A 399 21.34 9.10 -4.22
CA ASP A 399 20.42 10.20 -4.01
C ASP A 399 19.73 10.12 -2.63
N LYS A 400 18.93 11.14 -2.30
CA LYS A 400 18.20 11.22 -1.03
C LYS A 400 17.15 10.11 -0.87
N SER A 401 16.75 9.43 -1.95
CA SER A 401 15.86 8.28 -1.90
C SER A 401 16.59 6.95 -1.68
N GLY A 402 17.92 6.99 -1.46
CA GLY A 402 18.74 5.79 -1.28
C GLY A 402 19.03 5.04 -2.58
N ARG A 403 18.79 5.65 -3.75
CA ARG A 403 19.07 5.05 -5.07
C ARG A 403 20.24 5.73 -5.75
N ARG A 404 21.01 5.00 -6.54
CA ARG A 404 22.13 5.61 -7.29
C ARG A 404 21.60 6.55 -8.38
N ARG A 405 22.23 7.72 -8.49
CA ARG A 405 21.91 8.74 -9.49
C ARG A 405 22.38 8.27 -10.87
N PRO A 406 21.53 8.33 -11.90
CA PRO A 406 21.98 8.08 -13.25
C PRO A 406 22.76 9.29 -13.77
N VAL A 407 23.92 9.05 -14.40
CA VAL A 407 24.80 10.06 -14.98
C VAL A 407 25.00 9.74 -16.45
N GLU A 408 24.81 10.72 -17.33
CA GLU A 408 24.95 10.54 -18.77
C GLU A 408 26.40 10.22 -19.18
N ILE A 409 26.53 9.42 -20.24
CA ILE A 409 27.78 9.21 -20.97
C ILE A 409 27.65 9.99 -22.28
N GLU A 410 28.17 11.22 -22.33
CA GLU A 410 27.87 12.19 -23.40
C GLU A 410 28.13 11.65 -24.83
N THR A 411 29.21 10.89 -25.01
CA THR A 411 29.65 10.35 -26.32
C THR A 411 28.88 9.12 -26.78
N SER A 412 27.83 8.71 -26.06
CA SER A 412 27.10 7.47 -26.31
C SER A 412 25.72 7.65 -26.95
N SER A 413 25.41 8.86 -27.39
CA SER A 413 24.07 9.18 -27.90
C SER A 413 23.82 8.52 -29.26
N PHE A 414 22.62 8.00 -29.46
CA PHE A 414 22.20 7.37 -30.72
C PHE A 414 20.73 7.65 -30.99
N VAL A 415 20.30 7.54 -32.24
CA VAL A 415 18.95 7.87 -32.67
C VAL A 415 18.21 6.61 -33.11
N LYS A 416 16.92 6.52 -32.74
CA LYS A 416 16.03 5.44 -33.20
C LYS A 416 14.68 6.03 -33.63
N GLU A 417 14.13 5.49 -34.72
CA GLU A 417 12.74 5.75 -35.10
C GLU A 417 11.77 4.88 -34.29
N VAL A 418 10.73 5.48 -33.72
CA VAL A 418 9.68 4.80 -32.95
C VAL A 418 8.31 5.31 -33.39
N SER A 419 7.29 4.46 -33.27
CA SER A 419 5.91 4.80 -33.63
C SER A 419 5.17 5.51 -32.49
N LEU A 420 5.46 5.11 -31.26
CA LEU A 420 4.86 5.68 -30.04
C LEU A 420 5.89 5.69 -28.91
N LEU A 421 5.92 6.79 -28.16
CA LEU A 421 6.70 6.94 -26.95
C LEU A 421 5.76 7.06 -25.75
N ILE A 422 5.85 6.12 -24.81
CA ILE A 422 5.06 6.12 -23.59
C ILE A 422 5.95 6.52 -22.40
N LEU A 423 5.56 7.56 -21.67
CA LEU A 423 6.32 8.10 -20.53
C LEU A 423 5.68 7.66 -19.21
N ALA A 424 6.35 6.76 -18.49
CA ALA A 424 5.95 6.23 -17.19
C ALA A 424 6.99 6.59 -16.11
N ILE A 425 7.29 7.89 -16.00
CA ILE A 425 8.39 8.42 -15.17
C ILE A 425 7.94 8.93 -13.79
N GLY A 426 6.68 8.75 -13.44
CA GLY A 426 6.09 9.05 -12.15
C GLY A 426 4.86 9.94 -12.24
N GLN A 427 4.25 10.19 -11.08
CA GLN A 427 2.93 10.81 -10.96
C GLN A 427 2.93 11.84 -9.83
N LYS A 428 1.97 12.76 -9.85
CA LYS A 428 1.74 13.74 -8.81
C LYS A 428 0.24 13.91 -8.54
N PRO A 429 -0.16 14.36 -7.34
CA PRO A 429 -1.54 14.74 -7.08
C PRO A 429 -2.00 15.93 -7.91
N SER A 430 -3.29 15.91 -8.24
CA SER A 430 -4.01 17.03 -8.83
C SER A 430 -4.99 17.56 -7.80
N LEU A 431 -4.69 18.72 -7.22
CA LEU A 431 -5.46 19.34 -6.12
C LEU A 431 -6.17 20.62 -6.56
N ASP A 432 -6.15 20.91 -7.86
CA ASP A 432 -6.66 22.16 -8.41
C ASP A 432 -8.16 22.34 -8.09
N GLY A 433 -8.45 23.40 -7.35
CA GLY A 433 -9.81 23.76 -6.92
C GLY A 433 -10.35 22.94 -5.75
N LEU A 434 -9.68 21.86 -5.32
CA LEU A 434 -10.19 20.97 -4.27
C LEU A 434 -10.24 21.65 -2.90
N PHE A 435 -9.23 22.45 -2.58
CA PHE A 435 -9.13 23.19 -1.33
C PHE A 435 -8.80 24.65 -1.59
N ASP A 436 -9.27 25.53 -0.71
CA ASP A 436 -8.64 26.83 -0.56
C ASP A 436 -7.19 26.65 -0.08
N LYS A 437 -6.27 27.45 -0.62
CA LYS A 437 -4.83 27.31 -0.39
C LYS A 437 -4.41 27.37 1.09
N GLU A 438 -5.29 27.88 1.95
CA GLU A 438 -5.07 28.04 3.38
C GLU A 438 -5.55 26.84 4.21
N LEU A 439 -6.28 25.87 3.63
CA LEU A 439 -6.85 24.74 4.37
C LEU A 439 -5.90 23.55 4.50
N VAL A 440 -4.99 23.37 3.54
CA VAL A 440 -4.03 22.25 3.53
C VAL A 440 -2.63 22.73 3.21
N THR A 441 -1.64 22.12 3.86
CA THR A 441 -0.22 22.34 3.54
C THR A 441 0.25 21.26 2.58
N LEU A 442 1.06 21.62 1.59
CA LEU A 442 1.64 20.67 0.63
C LEU A 442 3.12 20.42 0.90
N ASN A 443 3.54 19.18 0.69
CA ASN A 443 4.94 18.79 0.65
C ASN A 443 5.61 19.29 -0.65
N ARG A 444 6.94 19.18 -0.73
CA ARG A 444 7.73 19.63 -1.89
C ARG A 444 7.38 18.89 -3.20
N ASP A 445 6.84 17.69 -3.09
CA ASP A 445 6.40 16.85 -4.21
C ASP A 445 4.91 17.03 -4.54
N SER A 446 4.26 18.05 -3.98
CA SER A 446 2.83 18.35 -4.15
C SER A 446 1.87 17.36 -3.50
N THR A 447 2.34 16.43 -2.67
CA THR A 447 1.49 15.62 -1.79
C THR A 447 0.94 16.43 -0.62
N ILE A 448 -0.20 16.00 -0.06
CA ILE A 448 -0.77 16.65 1.13
C ILE A 448 0.08 16.32 2.35
N CYS A 449 0.50 17.35 3.08
CA CYS A 449 1.19 17.21 4.34
C CYS A 449 0.17 16.86 5.44
N CYS A 450 0.35 15.72 6.09
CA CYS A 450 -0.47 15.27 7.22
C CYS A 450 0.36 15.28 8.51
N ALA A 451 -0.29 15.59 9.62
CA ALA A 451 0.34 15.66 10.94
C ALA A 451 0.72 14.28 11.50
N SER A 452 0.01 13.22 11.06
CA SER A 452 0.26 11.85 11.49
C SER A 452 0.02 10.85 10.34
N HIS A 453 0.34 9.58 10.61
CA HIS A 453 0.05 8.46 9.70
C HIS A 453 -1.45 8.17 9.54
N LYS A 454 -2.30 8.74 10.40
CA LYS A 454 -3.77 8.65 10.33
C LYS A 454 -4.39 9.73 9.43
N GLY A 455 -3.59 10.60 8.83
CA GLY A 455 -4.04 11.47 7.74
C GLY A 455 -4.71 12.78 8.16
N GLU A 456 -4.55 13.22 9.41
CA GLU A 456 -5.03 14.54 9.83
C GLU A 456 -4.29 15.66 9.09
N THR A 457 -5.03 16.62 8.54
CA THR A 457 -4.45 17.80 7.88
C THR A 457 -4.37 18.99 8.83
N MET A 458 -4.05 20.18 8.31
CA MET A 458 -4.06 21.42 9.09
C MET A 458 -5.49 21.88 9.46
N SER A 459 -6.49 21.54 8.64
CA SER A 459 -7.90 21.80 8.94
C SER A 459 -8.45 20.66 9.78
N GLU A 460 -9.14 20.99 10.88
CA GLU A 460 -9.63 20.00 11.86
C GLU A 460 -10.63 19.00 11.27
N ASP A 461 -11.41 19.42 10.26
CA ASP A 461 -12.45 18.61 9.62
C ASP A 461 -12.02 17.99 8.28
N ILE A 462 -10.77 18.20 7.84
CA ILE A 462 -10.24 17.63 6.60
C ILE A 462 -9.13 16.63 6.91
N PHE A 463 -9.29 15.44 6.35
CA PHE A 463 -8.38 14.31 6.44
C PHE A 463 -7.95 13.91 5.02
N ALA A 464 -6.81 13.25 4.88
CA ALA A 464 -6.32 12.78 3.59
C ALA A 464 -5.62 11.43 3.70
N GLY A 465 -5.67 10.63 2.64
CA GLY A 465 -4.93 9.37 2.60
C GLY A 465 -4.90 8.69 1.24
N GLY A 466 -4.02 7.68 1.15
CA GLY A 466 -3.65 7.06 -0.12
C GLY A 466 -2.60 7.88 -0.88
N ASP A 467 -2.54 7.70 -2.20
CA ASP A 467 -1.46 8.25 -3.03
C ASP A 467 -1.39 9.79 -3.03
N VAL A 468 -2.44 10.48 -2.61
CA VAL A 468 -2.44 11.95 -2.43
C VAL A 468 -1.52 12.41 -1.28
N VAL A 469 -1.27 11.52 -0.31
CA VAL A 469 -0.39 11.77 0.84
C VAL A 469 0.98 11.13 0.64
N THR A 470 1.04 9.89 0.17
CA THR A 470 2.31 9.15 0.06
C THR A 470 3.03 9.31 -1.27
N GLY A 471 2.34 9.82 -2.30
CA GLY A 471 2.68 9.51 -3.68
C GLY A 471 2.31 8.06 -4.04
N PRO A 472 2.55 7.64 -5.30
CA PRO A 472 2.15 6.33 -5.79
C PRO A 472 2.66 5.17 -4.93
N SER A 473 1.75 4.36 -4.41
CA SER A 473 2.04 3.25 -3.52
C SER A 473 1.27 1.99 -3.93
N THR A 474 0.95 1.13 -2.96
CA THR A 474 0.25 -0.14 -3.16
C THR A 474 -1.21 -0.02 -2.74
N VAL A 475 -2.08 -0.82 -3.37
CA VAL A 475 -3.51 -0.90 -3.02
C VAL A 475 -3.70 -1.20 -1.53
N VAL A 476 -2.99 -2.20 -1.00
CA VAL A 476 -3.09 -2.58 0.42
C VAL A 476 -2.57 -1.48 1.36
N GLY A 477 -1.58 -0.69 0.95
CA GLY A 477 -1.11 0.48 1.69
C GLY A 477 -2.18 1.58 1.79
N ALA A 478 -2.89 1.85 0.69
CA ALA A 478 -4.00 2.79 0.67
C ALA A 478 -5.17 2.37 1.57
N ILE A 479 -5.43 1.06 1.69
CA ILE A 479 -6.43 0.47 2.60
C ILE A 479 -6.00 0.66 4.06
N GLY A 480 -4.74 0.36 4.40
CA GLY A 480 -4.21 0.54 5.75
C GLY A 480 -4.26 2.01 6.23
N GLN A 481 -3.96 2.96 5.35
CA GLN A 481 -4.13 4.39 5.69
C GLN A 481 -5.59 4.78 5.86
N ALA A 482 -6.48 4.26 5.03
CA ALA A 482 -7.91 4.54 5.13
C ALA A 482 -8.51 4.07 6.47
N GLN A 483 -8.00 2.96 7.01
CA GLN A 483 -8.34 2.46 8.36
C GLN A 483 -7.95 3.48 9.43
N GLY A 484 -6.69 3.92 9.46
CA GLY A 484 -6.22 4.92 10.41
C GLY A 484 -6.97 6.25 10.30
N ALA A 485 -7.27 6.68 9.07
CA ALA A 485 -8.07 7.89 8.83
C ALA A 485 -9.52 7.77 9.31
N ALA A 486 -10.13 6.58 9.23
CA ALA A 486 -11.47 6.37 9.78
C ALA A 486 -11.48 6.54 11.31
N GLU A 487 -10.44 6.06 12.00
CA GLU A 487 -10.29 6.27 13.45
C GLU A 487 -10.07 7.74 13.81
N ALA A 488 -9.31 8.47 13.01
CA ALA A 488 -9.08 9.90 13.23
C ALA A 488 -10.35 10.73 13.01
N ILE A 489 -11.13 10.39 11.97
CA ILE A 489 -12.44 11.00 11.70
C ILE A 489 -13.43 10.69 12.83
N ASP A 490 -13.51 9.44 13.29
CA ASP A 490 -14.37 9.07 14.42
C ASP A 490 -13.97 9.82 15.69
N LYS A 491 -12.66 9.90 15.97
CA LYS A 491 -12.13 10.68 17.10
C LYS A 491 -12.54 12.15 17.03
N TYR A 492 -12.49 12.76 15.86
CA TYR A 492 -12.91 14.14 15.66
C TYR A 492 -14.42 14.34 15.88
N LEU A 493 -15.25 13.42 15.37
CA LEU A 493 -16.71 13.56 15.39
C LEU A 493 -17.37 13.13 16.71
N SER A 494 -16.83 12.09 17.37
CA SER A 494 -17.47 11.43 18.52
C SER A 494 -16.60 11.38 19.78
N GLY A 495 -15.32 11.77 19.68
CA GLY A 495 -14.31 11.55 20.72
C GLY A 495 -13.56 10.22 20.57
N GLY A 496 -14.02 9.34 19.69
CA GLY A 496 -13.37 8.07 19.33
C GLY A 496 -13.73 6.93 20.28
N GLN A 497 -13.18 5.76 19.98
CA GLN A 497 -13.41 4.52 20.73
C GLN A 497 -12.10 4.03 21.35
N GLU A 498 -12.18 3.32 22.48
CA GLU A 498 -11.00 2.68 23.07
C GLU A 498 -10.45 1.59 22.13
N GLU A 499 -11.33 0.86 21.46
CA GLU A 499 -10.99 -0.22 20.55
C GLU A 499 -11.93 -0.22 19.34
N TYR A 500 -11.34 -0.36 18.15
CA TYR A 500 -12.09 -0.44 16.90
C TYR A 500 -12.25 -1.90 16.44
N PRO A 501 -13.37 -2.27 15.79
CA PRO A 501 -13.65 -3.67 15.43
C PRO A 501 -12.56 -4.37 14.59
N TRP A 502 -11.87 -3.62 13.74
CA TRP A 502 -10.80 -4.12 12.87
C TRP A 502 -9.43 -4.19 13.54
N ASN A 503 -9.27 -3.63 14.74
CA ASN A 503 -8.04 -3.79 15.54
C ASN A 503 -8.08 -5.07 16.39
N ILE A 504 -9.23 -5.73 16.47
CA ILE A 504 -9.45 -6.97 17.21
C ILE A 504 -9.24 -8.17 16.28
N MET A 505 -8.20 -8.96 16.56
CA MET A 505 -7.97 -10.22 15.85
C MET A 505 -8.92 -11.30 16.35
N ASP A 506 -9.74 -11.85 15.46
CA ASP A 506 -10.63 -12.97 15.83
C ASP A 506 -9.86 -14.18 16.35
N PRO A 507 -10.36 -14.85 17.39
CA PRO A 507 -9.84 -16.15 17.79
C PRO A 507 -10.04 -17.16 16.66
N ILE A 508 -9.04 -18.02 16.48
CA ILE A 508 -9.07 -19.06 15.47
C ILE A 508 -9.56 -20.35 16.14
N GLU A 509 -10.84 -20.65 15.96
CA GLU A 509 -11.51 -21.84 16.49
C GLU A 509 -11.34 -23.06 15.55
N VAL A 510 -10.11 -23.23 15.04
CA VAL A 510 -9.73 -24.38 14.20
C VAL A 510 -8.68 -25.17 14.98
N GLU A 511 -8.92 -26.48 15.11
CA GLU A 511 -8.03 -27.41 15.80
C GLU A 511 -6.61 -27.31 15.23
N PHE A 512 -5.63 -27.25 16.13
CA PHE A 512 -4.22 -27.15 15.79
C PHE A 512 -3.38 -27.86 16.84
N ASP A 513 -2.60 -28.83 16.38
CA ASP A 513 -1.58 -29.50 17.19
C ASP A 513 -0.22 -28.84 16.94
N PRO A 514 0.32 -28.08 17.90
CA PRO A 514 1.63 -27.44 17.76
C PRO A 514 2.81 -28.44 17.76
N GLU A 515 2.57 -29.69 18.17
CA GLU A 515 3.59 -30.75 18.20
C GLU A 515 3.59 -31.58 16.89
N GLU A 516 2.61 -31.38 16.01
CA GLU A 516 2.55 -32.04 14.69
C GLU A 516 3.69 -31.55 13.78
N GLU A 517 4.37 -32.47 13.09
CA GLU A 517 5.41 -32.08 12.13
C GLU A 517 4.81 -31.25 10.98
N PRO A 518 5.44 -30.12 10.61
CA PRO A 518 5.01 -29.37 9.44
C PRO A 518 4.96 -30.24 8.17
N VAL A 519 3.91 -30.05 7.37
CA VAL A 519 3.72 -30.77 6.12
C VAL A 519 4.90 -30.61 5.15
N LYS A 520 5.30 -31.72 4.51
CA LYS A 520 6.54 -31.83 3.72
C LYS A 520 6.41 -31.50 2.24
N TYR A 521 5.20 -31.22 1.74
CA TYR A 521 5.01 -30.90 0.32
C TYR A 521 5.34 -29.43 0.02
N GLU A 522 5.82 -29.20 -1.21
CA GLU A 522 6.26 -27.89 -1.69
C GLU A 522 5.11 -26.90 -1.90
N ARG A 523 5.48 -25.62 -1.99
CA ARG A 523 4.60 -24.51 -2.36
C ARG A 523 3.90 -24.78 -3.69
N ALA A 524 2.58 -24.65 -3.70
CA ALA A 524 1.80 -24.73 -4.92
C ALA A 524 2.20 -23.63 -5.92
N LYS A 525 2.32 -24.00 -7.21
CA LYS A 525 2.64 -23.06 -8.28
C LYS A 525 1.38 -22.36 -8.79
N ASN A 526 1.50 -21.08 -9.14
CA ASN A 526 0.43 -20.35 -9.80
C ASN A 526 0.15 -20.93 -11.19
N ILE A 527 -1.11 -20.89 -11.61
CA ILE A 527 -1.54 -21.38 -12.91
C ILE A 527 -1.52 -20.21 -13.88
N LEU A 528 -0.54 -20.16 -14.78
CA LEU A 528 -0.39 -19.07 -15.74
C LEU A 528 -0.76 -19.53 -17.15
N ILE A 529 -1.40 -18.66 -17.93
CA ILE A 529 -1.49 -18.84 -19.38
C ILE A 529 -0.07 -18.82 -19.97
N PRO A 530 0.32 -19.77 -20.85
CA PRO A 530 1.62 -19.74 -21.53
C PRO A 530 1.85 -18.43 -22.27
N ALA A 531 3.09 -17.93 -22.30
CA ALA A 531 3.39 -16.59 -22.82
C ALA A 531 2.98 -16.41 -24.29
N GLU A 532 3.16 -17.45 -25.10
CA GLU A 532 2.78 -17.54 -26.50
C GLU A 532 1.26 -17.45 -26.75
N GLU A 533 0.43 -17.75 -25.74
CA GLU A 533 -1.03 -17.67 -25.81
C GLU A 533 -1.58 -16.33 -25.30
N ARG A 534 -0.73 -15.43 -24.79
CA ARG A 534 -1.13 -14.12 -24.20
C ARG A 534 -1.34 -13.04 -25.26
N ASN A 535 -2.21 -13.31 -26.22
CA ASN A 535 -2.56 -12.40 -27.32
C ASN A 535 -3.83 -11.56 -27.06
N SER A 536 -4.39 -11.65 -25.85
CA SER A 536 -5.62 -10.95 -25.47
C SER A 536 -5.51 -10.35 -24.06
N PHE A 537 -6.57 -9.66 -23.65
CA PHE A 537 -6.72 -9.11 -22.30
C PHE A 537 -7.35 -10.10 -21.31
N ALA A 538 -7.40 -11.39 -21.64
CA ALA A 538 -7.81 -12.43 -20.70
C ALA A 538 -6.89 -12.45 -19.47
N GLU A 539 -7.46 -12.77 -18.32
CA GLU A 539 -6.72 -12.87 -17.06
C GLU A 539 -5.61 -13.93 -17.17
N VAL A 540 -4.36 -13.52 -16.95
CA VAL A 540 -3.17 -14.35 -17.21
C VAL A 540 -2.98 -15.42 -16.15
N GLU A 541 -3.08 -15.03 -14.89
CA GLU A 541 -3.02 -15.97 -13.78
C GLU A 541 -4.42 -16.47 -13.49
N ARG A 542 -4.62 -17.78 -13.32
CA ARG A 542 -5.90 -18.39 -12.97
C ARG A 542 -5.95 -18.75 -11.50
N THR A 543 -7.15 -18.67 -10.95
CA THR A 543 -7.45 -19.08 -9.58
C THR A 543 -7.29 -20.59 -9.42
N TRP A 544 -6.80 -21.02 -8.26
CA TRP A 544 -6.70 -22.43 -7.91
C TRP A 544 -8.06 -23.09 -7.72
N ASN A 545 -8.06 -24.42 -7.69
CA ASN A 545 -9.19 -25.18 -7.16
C ASN A 545 -9.10 -25.29 -5.63
N SER A 546 -10.19 -25.76 -5.01
CA SER A 546 -10.28 -25.91 -3.55
C SER A 546 -9.22 -26.84 -2.99
N VAL A 547 -8.97 -27.98 -3.62
CA VAL A 547 -7.98 -28.97 -3.15
C VAL A 547 -6.60 -28.34 -3.03
N THR A 548 -6.16 -27.60 -4.05
CA THR A 548 -4.87 -26.91 -4.03
C THR A 548 -4.83 -25.81 -2.97
N ALA A 549 -5.88 -25.00 -2.84
CA ALA A 549 -5.92 -23.91 -1.88
C ALA A 549 -5.96 -24.37 -0.41
N CYS A 550 -6.77 -25.40 -0.11
CA CYS A 550 -6.83 -26.02 1.22
C CYS A 550 -5.48 -26.63 1.60
N LYS A 551 -4.87 -27.39 0.67
CA LYS A 551 -3.54 -27.98 0.86
C LYS A 551 -2.45 -26.93 1.04
N GLU A 552 -2.45 -25.84 0.26
CA GLU A 552 -1.50 -24.75 0.46
C GLU A 552 -1.71 -24.06 1.82
N SER A 553 -2.96 -23.96 2.31
CA SER A 553 -3.28 -23.35 3.60
C SER A 553 -2.80 -24.18 4.80
N GLU A 554 -2.82 -25.51 4.67
CA GLU A 554 -2.26 -26.45 5.67
C GLU A 554 -0.75 -26.26 5.86
N ARG A 555 -0.06 -25.58 4.92
CA ARG A 555 1.35 -25.21 5.10
C ARG A 555 1.58 -24.15 6.19
N CYS A 556 0.55 -23.45 6.66
CA CYS A 556 0.68 -22.42 7.67
C CYS A 556 1.19 -22.98 9.01
N LEU A 557 2.23 -22.37 9.57
CA LEU A 557 2.82 -22.76 10.86
C LEU A 557 2.08 -22.18 12.08
N ARG A 558 0.91 -21.53 11.88
CA ARG A 558 0.10 -20.91 12.94
C ARG A 558 0.94 -20.11 13.96
N CYS A 559 1.78 -19.19 13.46
CA CYS A 559 2.74 -18.44 14.28
C CYS A 559 2.11 -17.55 15.36
N GLU A 560 0.81 -17.31 15.28
CA GLU A 560 0.02 -16.61 16.30
C GLU A 560 -0.34 -17.50 17.50
N PHE A 561 -0.22 -18.81 17.36
CA PHE A 561 -0.43 -19.74 18.46
C PHE A 561 0.63 -19.51 19.54
N LYS A 562 0.18 -19.09 20.72
CA LYS A 562 1.00 -18.99 21.94
C LYS A 562 0.51 -20.06 22.90
N LYS A 563 1.39 -20.99 23.31
CA LYS A 563 1.06 -21.97 24.36
C LYS A 563 0.67 -21.18 25.62
N LYS A 564 -0.55 -21.40 26.12
CA LYS A 564 -0.92 -20.85 27.44
C LYS A 564 0.04 -21.46 28.45
N GLU A 565 0.85 -20.64 29.10
CA GLU A 565 1.56 -21.10 30.29
C GLU A 565 0.48 -21.51 31.30
N GLU A 566 0.34 -22.82 31.52
CA GLU A 566 -0.39 -23.32 32.67
C GLU A 566 0.31 -22.77 33.90
N GLY A 567 -0.43 -21.98 34.68
CA GLY A 567 0.12 -21.20 35.79
C GLY A 567 1.01 -22.06 36.69
N LEU A 568 2.25 -21.59 36.88
CA LEU A 568 3.12 -22.01 37.97
C LEU A 568 2.58 -21.52 39.32
#